data_AF-A0A9X0U2T6-F1
#
_entry.id   AF-A0A9X0U2T6-F1
#
_cell.length_a   1.000
_cell.length_b   1.000
_cell.length_c   1.000
_cell.angle_alpha   90.00
_cell.angle_beta   90.00
_cell.angle_gamma   90.00
#
_symmetry.space_group_name_H-M   'P 1'
#
loop_
_entity.id
_entity.type
_entity.pdbx_description
1 polymer ?
#
loop_
_entity_poly.entity_id
_entity_poly.type
_entity_poly.pdbx_seq_one_letter_code
_entity_poly.pdbx_strand_id
1 'polypeptide(L)'
;MMASLSDEDRTAAIAILEQLRAKIAGVAGEDRERLFQLRRYILKRLEFDESGTPTQRRKLKDAKRKSQLGLCALCQTALPERGAELDRFRAIEGYTARNTHLVCHSCHQKAEAERGFT
;
A
#
# COMPACT_ATOMS: atom_id res chain seq x y z
N MET A 1 -13.92 -8.33 -1.15
CA MET A 1 -14.43 -8.16 0.22
C MET A 1 -13.24 -8.26 1.17
N MET A 2 -12.81 -7.15 1.77
CA MET A 2 -11.74 -7.21 2.78
C MET A 2 -12.25 -8.05 3.95
N ALA A 3 -11.48 -9.05 4.38
CA ALA A 3 -11.84 -9.85 5.54
C ALA A 3 -11.95 -8.90 6.75
N SER A 4 -13.14 -8.82 7.34
CA SER A 4 -13.34 -8.12 8.61
C SER A 4 -12.65 -8.92 9.71
N LEU A 5 -11.98 -8.24 10.63
CA LEU A 5 -11.42 -8.87 11.82
C LEU A 5 -12.53 -9.59 12.60
N SER A 6 -12.21 -10.78 13.13
CA SER A 6 -13.04 -11.46 14.12
C SER A 6 -13.16 -10.59 15.39
N ASP A 7 -14.14 -10.86 16.25
CA ASP A 7 -14.30 -10.11 17.50
C ASP A 7 -13.10 -10.30 18.45
N GLU A 8 -12.51 -11.50 18.44
CA GLU A 8 -11.29 -11.81 19.17
C GLU A 8 -10.09 -11.00 18.65
N ASP A 9 -9.85 -11.03 17.34
CA ASP A 9 -8.76 -10.26 16.71
C ASP A 9 -8.95 -8.75 16.90
N ARG A 10 -10.19 -8.28 16.85
CA ARG A 10 -10.51 -6.86 17.09
C ARG A 10 -10.16 -6.45 18.51
N THR A 11 -10.52 -7.28 19.49
CA THR A 11 -10.19 -7.05 20.90
C THR A 11 -8.67 -7.01 21.09
N ALA A 12 -7.96 -7.97 20.53
CA ALA A 12 -6.50 -8.01 20.56
C ALA A 12 -5.85 -6.78 19.90
N ALA A 13 -6.34 -6.38 18.71
CA ALA A 13 -5.84 -5.23 17.99
C ALA A 13 -6.03 -3.91 18.76
N ILE A 14 -7.18 -3.73 19.43
CA ILE A 14 -7.43 -2.56 20.29
C ILE A 14 -6.44 -2.51 21.44
N ALA A 15 -6.21 -3.63 22.14
CA ALA A 15 -5.26 -3.69 23.24
C ALA A 15 -3.82 -3.35 22.79
N ILE A 16 -3.40 -3.85 21.62
CA ILE A 16 -2.10 -3.50 21.01
C ILE A 16 -2.03 -2.00 20.72
N LEU A 17 -3.09 -1.43 20.14
CA LEU A 17 -3.15 -0.02 19.79
C LEU A 17 -3.07 0.90 21.01
N GLU A 18 -3.70 0.52 22.12
CA GLU A 18 -3.63 1.26 23.39
C GLU A 18 -2.21 1.28 23.96
N GLN A 19 -1.54 0.12 24.00
CA GLN A 19 -0.14 0.03 24.43
C GLN A 19 0.77 0.87 23.56
N LEU A 20 0.57 0.84 22.23
CA LEU A 20 1.32 1.67 21.29
C LEU A 20 1.09 3.16 21.53
N ARG A 21 -0.17 3.58 21.75
CA ARG A 21 -0.52 4.98 22.04
C ARG A 21 0.15 5.47 23.32
N ALA A 22 0.16 4.67 24.38
CA ALA A 22 0.84 5.00 25.62
C ALA A 22 2.36 5.18 25.44
N LYS A 23 3.00 4.25 24.69
CA LYS A 23 4.43 4.35 24.36
C LYS A 23 4.75 5.62 23.56
N ILE A 24 3.95 5.94 22.54
CA ILE A 24 4.15 7.15 21.74
C ILE A 24 3.99 8.40 22.62
N ALA A 25 2.96 8.44 23.46
CA ALA A 25 2.73 9.58 24.36
C ALA A 25 3.89 9.78 25.34
N GLY A 26 4.44 8.69 25.91
CA GLY A 26 5.61 8.75 26.78
C GLY A 26 6.86 9.32 26.10
N VAL A 27 7.09 9.01 24.82
CA VAL A 27 8.22 9.57 24.04
C VAL A 27 7.97 11.02 23.64
N ALA A 28 6.72 11.40 23.37
CA ALA A 28 6.36 12.75 22.97
C ALA A 28 6.33 13.73 24.15
N GLY A 29 5.95 13.28 25.35
CA GLY A 29 5.64 14.18 26.47
C GLY A 29 4.42 15.05 26.16
N GLU A 30 4.49 16.33 26.52
CA GLU A 30 3.42 17.32 26.26
C GLU A 30 3.48 17.93 24.84
N ASP A 31 4.50 17.58 24.05
CA ASP A 31 4.70 18.11 22.69
C ASP A 31 3.72 17.47 21.69
N ARG A 32 2.70 18.25 21.33
CA ARG A 32 1.64 17.84 20.38
C ARG A 32 2.16 17.65 18.96
N GLU A 33 3.13 18.42 18.51
CA GLU A 33 3.70 18.28 17.17
C GLU A 33 4.52 17.01 17.07
N ARG A 34 5.36 16.76 18.06
CA ARG A 34 6.13 15.51 18.16
C ARG A 34 5.23 14.29 18.25
N LEU A 35 4.15 14.34 19.04
CA LEU A 35 3.15 13.28 19.10
C LEU A 35 2.54 12.99 17.72
N PHE A 36 2.17 14.03 16.98
CA PHE A 36 1.63 13.90 15.63
C PHE A 36 2.66 13.28 14.66
N GLN A 37 3.90 13.77 14.67
CA GLN A 37 4.97 13.28 13.81
C GLN A 37 5.28 11.81 14.06
N LEU A 38 5.38 11.38 15.33
CA LEU A 38 5.63 9.98 15.68
C LEU A 38 4.52 9.05 15.19
N ARG A 39 3.24 9.44 15.37
CA ARG A 39 2.09 8.66 14.87
C ARG A 39 2.14 8.50 13.36
N ARG A 40 2.37 9.59 12.63
CA ARG A 40 2.45 9.56 11.16
C ARG A 40 3.65 8.75 10.69
N TYR A 41 4.78 8.85 11.39
CA TYR A 41 5.98 8.07 11.09
C TYR A 41 5.69 6.57 11.20
N ILE A 42 5.10 6.12 12.31
CA ILE A 42 4.79 4.71 12.59
C ILE A 42 3.74 4.18 11.61
N LEU A 43 2.65 4.92 11.39
CA LEU A 43 1.63 4.56 10.39
C LEU A 43 2.27 4.26 9.03
N LYS A 44 3.18 5.14 8.58
CA LYS A 44 3.86 4.94 7.30
C LYS A 44 4.73 3.69 7.25
N ARG A 45 5.28 3.23 8.38
CA ARG A 45 6.10 2.00 8.44
C ARG A 45 5.21 0.78 8.35
N LEU A 46 4.08 0.77 9.06
CA LEU A 46 3.08 -0.29 8.95
C LEU A 46 2.55 -0.41 7.51
N GLU A 47 2.29 0.71 6.84
CA GLU A 47 1.94 0.70 5.41
C GLU A 47 3.06 0.12 4.53
N PHE A 48 4.33 0.30 4.89
CA PHE A 48 5.46 -0.26 4.15
C PHE A 48 5.62 -1.76 4.36
N ASP A 49 5.19 -2.31 5.49
CA ASP A 49 5.17 -3.75 5.73
C ASP A 49 4.22 -4.45 4.74
N GLU A 50 3.13 -3.79 4.34
CA GLU A 50 2.20 -4.30 3.32
C GLU A 50 2.62 -4.01 1.87
N SER A 51 3.16 -2.82 1.62
CA SER A 51 3.31 -2.27 0.26
C SER A 51 4.75 -2.05 -0.19
N GLY A 52 5.73 -2.35 0.66
CA GLY A 52 7.12 -1.97 0.49
C GLY A 52 7.36 -0.46 0.61
N THR A 53 8.60 -0.06 0.42
CA THR A 53 9.01 1.36 0.38
C THR A 53 8.75 1.98 -1.00
N PRO A 54 8.65 3.32 -1.11
CA PRO A 54 8.50 4.00 -2.41
C PRO A 54 9.63 3.65 -3.40
N THR A 55 10.86 3.51 -2.92
CA THR A 55 12.02 3.12 -3.75
C THR A 55 11.86 1.72 -4.31
N GLN A 56 11.41 0.76 -3.49
CA GLN A 56 11.14 -0.61 -3.94
C GLN A 56 10.03 -0.63 -5.00
N ARG A 57 8.94 0.11 -4.80
CA ARG A 57 7.86 0.22 -5.79
C ARG A 57 8.30 0.88 -7.09
N ARG A 58 9.12 1.93 -7.02
CA ARG A 58 9.70 2.57 -8.21
C ARG A 58 10.55 1.57 -9.01
N LYS A 59 11.44 0.85 -8.32
CA LYS A 59 12.27 -0.20 -8.95
C LYS A 59 11.43 -1.29 -9.60
N LEU A 60 10.37 -1.74 -8.92
CA LEU A 60 9.43 -2.73 -9.46
C LEU A 60 8.71 -2.22 -10.71
N LYS A 61 8.26 -0.96 -10.69
CA LYS A 61 7.62 -0.31 -11.84
C LYS A 61 8.54 -0.23 -13.05
N ASP A 62 9.81 0.12 -12.84
CA ASP A 62 10.80 0.15 -13.92
C ASP A 62 11.07 -1.26 -14.48
N ALA A 63 11.19 -2.26 -13.61
CA ALA A 63 11.36 -3.65 -14.02
C ALA A 63 10.15 -4.17 -14.82
N LYS A 64 8.94 -3.86 -14.37
CA LYS A 64 7.69 -4.26 -15.03
C LYS A 64 7.50 -3.58 -16.38
N ARG A 65 7.83 -2.29 -16.48
CA ARG A 65 7.81 -1.58 -17.76
C ARG A 65 8.71 -2.28 -18.78
N LYS A 66 9.93 -2.68 -18.40
CA LYS A 66 10.85 -3.41 -19.28
C LYS A 66 10.28 -4.77 -19.68
N SER A 67 9.83 -5.57 -18.71
CA SER A 67 9.30 -6.92 -18.99
C SER A 67 8.01 -6.90 -19.83
N GLN A 68 7.22 -5.83 -19.74
CA GLN A 68 5.99 -5.65 -20.51
C GLN A 68 6.20 -4.86 -21.81
N LEU A 69 7.45 -4.65 -22.24
CA LEU A 69 7.79 -3.91 -23.46
C LEU A 69 7.19 -2.49 -23.51
N GLY A 70 7.00 -1.87 -22.34
CA GLY A 70 6.38 -0.56 -22.22
C GLY A 70 4.87 -0.54 -22.44
N LEU A 71 4.20 -1.70 -22.50
CA LEU A 71 2.76 -1.81 -22.74
C LEU A 71 1.97 -2.06 -21.46
N CYS A 72 0.73 -1.57 -21.44
CA CYS A 72 -0.23 -1.82 -20.38
C CYS A 72 -0.63 -3.29 -20.40
N ALA A 73 -0.57 -3.96 -19.24
CA ALA A 73 -0.91 -5.38 -19.15
C ALA A 73 -2.37 -5.70 -19.53
N LEU A 74 -3.28 -4.72 -19.38
CA LEU A 74 -4.71 -4.92 -19.61
C LEU A 74 -5.14 -4.54 -21.04
N CYS A 75 -4.79 -3.35 -21.52
CA CYS A 75 -5.24 -2.88 -22.84
C CYS A 75 -4.18 -2.96 -23.95
N GLN A 76 -2.95 -3.40 -23.63
CA GLN A 76 -1.83 -3.54 -24.57
C GLN A 76 -1.40 -2.25 -25.29
N THR A 77 -1.89 -1.08 -24.86
CA THR A 77 -1.41 0.21 -25.37
C THR A 77 -0.13 0.66 -24.65
N ALA A 78 0.64 1.55 -25.29
CA ALA A 78 1.84 2.11 -24.70
C ALA A 78 1.53 2.82 -23.36
N LEU A 79 2.28 2.45 -22.33
CA LEU A 79 2.16 3.07 -21.02
C LEU A 79 2.70 4.50 -21.06
N PRO A 80 1.99 5.47 -20.46
CA PRO A 80 2.46 6.84 -20.40
C PRO A 80 3.78 6.94 -19.64
N GLU A 81 4.57 7.99 -19.89
CA GLU A 81 5.85 8.23 -19.21
C GLU A 81 5.65 8.32 -17.68
N ARG A 82 4.58 8.99 -17.26
CA ARG A 82 4.15 9.15 -15.85
C ARG A 82 2.72 8.66 -15.66
N GLY A 83 2.36 8.32 -14.43
CA GLY A 83 0.98 7.92 -14.09
C GLY A 83 0.59 6.46 -14.36
N ALA A 84 1.49 5.61 -14.85
CA ALA A 84 1.25 4.16 -14.84
C ALA A 84 1.19 3.63 -13.39
N GLU A 85 0.39 2.59 -13.13
CA GLU A 85 0.13 2.08 -11.78
C GLU A 85 0.49 0.62 -11.67
N LEU A 86 1.09 0.27 -10.54
CA LEU A 86 1.32 -1.12 -10.17
C LEU A 86 -0.02 -1.65 -9.65
N ASP A 87 -0.57 -2.64 -10.34
CA ASP A 87 -1.80 -3.30 -9.91
C ASP A 87 -1.46 -4.70 -9.36
N ARG A 88 -1.93 -4.99 -8.14
CA ARG A 88 -1.65 -6.25 -7.44
C ARG A 88 -2.76 -7.26 -7.73
N PHE A 89 -2.40 -8.51 -8.00
CA PHE A 89 -3.40 -9.58 -8.13
C PHE A 89 -4.05 -9.92 -6.79
N ARG A 90 -3.26 -9.91 -5.70
CA ARG A 90 -3.72 -10.14 -4.33
C ARG A 90 -3.12 -9.13 -3.37
N ALA A 91 -3.93 -8.38 -2.63
CA ALA A 91 -3.43 -7.33 -1.74
C ALA A 91 -2.42 -7.85 -0.69
N ILE A 92 -2.72 -9.00 -0.08
CA ILE A 92 -1.91 -9.61 1.00
C ILE A 92 -0.51 -10.08 0.56
N GLU A 93 -0.32 -10.31 -0.74
CA GLU A 93 0.98 -10.74 -1.29
C GLU A 93 1.91 -9.55 -1.62
N GLY A 94 1.48 -8.32 -1.34
CA GLY A 94 2.30 -7.12 -1.49
C GLY A 94 2.69 -6.79 -2.93
N TYR A 95 3.56 -5.80 -3.11
CA TYR A 95 4.06 -5.41 -4.43
C TYR A 95 5.31 -6.22 -4.80
N THR A 96 5.12 -7.30 -5.54
CA THR A 96 6.22 -8.19 -5.98
C THR A 96 6.20 -8.42 -7.48
N ALA A 97 7.30 -8.93 -8.03
CA ALA A 97 7.36 -9.24 -9.47
C ALA A 97 6.35 -10.31 -9.89
N ARG A 98 5.92 -11.20 -8.99
CA ARG A 98 4.93 -12.25 -9.31
C ARG A 98 3.50 -11.77 -9.08
N ASN A 99 3.27 -10.98 -8.05
CA ASN A 99 1.94 -10.54 -7.64
C ASN A 99 1.53 -9.18 -8.26
N THR A 100 2.21 -8.69 -9.29
CA THR A 100 1.95 -7.34 -9.80
C THR A 100 2.16 -7.26 -11.30
N HIS A 101 1.34 -6.44 -11.96
CA HIS A 101 1.56 -5.97 -13.33
C HIS A 101 1.46 -4.44 -13.39
N LEU A 102 1.97 -3.85 -14.47
CA LEU A 102 1.95 -2.41 -14.69
C LEU A 102 0.83 -2.06 -15.68
N VAL A 103 -0.05 -1.16 -15.28
CA VAL A 103 -1.24 -0.77 -16.04
C VAL A 103 -1.31 0.75 -16.22
N CYS A 104 -2.07 1.23 -17.20
CA CYS A 104 -2.39 2.65 -17.29
C CYS A 104 -3.45 3.03 -16.25
N HIS A 105 -3.51 4.30 -15.87
CA HIS A 105 -4.43 4.81 -14.84
C HIS A 105 -5.90 4.43 -15.11
N SER A 106 -6.38 4.58 -16.34
CA SER A 106 -7.77 4.26 -16.70
C SER A 106 -8.09 2.77 -16.56
N CYS A 107 -7.15 1.88 -16.89
CA CYS A 107 -7.31 0.44 -16.67
C CYS A 107 -7.26 0.09 -15.18
N HIS A 108 -6.41 0.77 -14.40
CA HIS A 108 -6.34 0.56 -12.96
C HIS A 108 -7.66 0.93 -12.27
N GLN A 109 -8.20 2.12 -12.57
CA GLN A 109 -9.48 2.57 -12.00
C GLN A 109 -10.62 1.61 -12.32
N LYS A 110 -10.68 1.09 -13.56
CA LYS A 110 -11.69 0.09 -13.95
C LYS A 110 -11.53 -1.21 -13.16
N ALA A 111 -10.31 -1.71 -13.05
CA ALA A 111 -10.02 -2.95 -12.30
C ALA A 111 -10.33 -2.80 -10.80
N GLU A 112 -10.04 -1.65 -10.20
CA GLU A 112 -10.37 -1.36 -8.80
C GLU A 112 -11.89 -1.24 -8.58
N ALA A 113 -12.59 -0.56 -9.50
CA ALA A 113 -14.06 -0.47 -9.47
C ALA A 113 -14.72 -1.85 -9.58
N GLU A 114 -14.22 -2.73 -10.46
CA GLU A 114 -14.68 -4.13 -10.58
C GLU A 114 -14.45 -4.95 -9.29
N ARG A 115 -13.43 -4.59 -8.50
CA ARG A 115 -13.14 -5.21 -7.19
C ARG A 115 -13.93 -4.58 -6.04
N GLY A 116 -14.72 -3.55 -6.31
CA GLY A 116 -15.53 -2.83 -5.33
C GLY A 116 -14.77 -1.75 -4.55
N PHE A 117 -13.66 -1.25 -5.09
CA PHE A 117 -12.94 -0.09 -4.57
C PHE A 117 -13.32 1.15 -5.41
N THR A 118 -13.70 2.25 -4.75
CA THR A 118 -14.04 3.55 -5.38
C THR A 118 -12.91 4.55 -5.29
#